data_AF-A0A8B0SSK4-F1
#
_entry.id   AF-A0A8B0SSK4-F1
#
_cell.length_a   1.000
_cell.length_b   1.000
_cell.length_c   1.000
_cell.angle_alpha   90.00
_cell.angle_beta   90.00
_cell.angle_gamma   90.00
#
_symmetry.space_group_name_H-M   'P 1'
#
loop_
_entity.id
_entity.type
_entity.pdbx_description
1 polymer ?
#
loop_
_entity_poly.entity_id
_entity_poly.type
_entity_poly.pdbx_seq_one_letter_code
_entity_poly.pdbx_strand_id
1 'polypeptide(L)'
;MNGATIGCSIFFRAGSYHPERLRASWHRWVLPHAPLVEVAGRLVVLGDPTHVVKDGGRMPGVVSLRETSETQSKPDYFRGQCWGAVGLLVGSLSACFCLPLSLQLHQGFRHLGEEDTHDPALKLGTRVVQMALSFALGNDRPVWLVLDAFFATASVFRLARSVWSVALQQPLVQVITRAKKNYVAYFPAPPKPPGKRGRQRQYGMKLVLWEAFDHDDFFRDVTLCIYGKEEQVRLMSPILWWKPLGQPLQFVWAVTP
;
A
#
# COMPACT_ATOMS: atom_id res chain seq x y z
N MET A 1 -26.11 -29.15 -20.63
CA MET A 1 -24.97 -28.36 -20.11
C MET A 1 -24.05 -28.05 -21.27
N ASN A 2 -23.89 -26.77 -21.64
CA ASN A 2 -23.19 -26.34 -22.85
C ASN A 2 -21.70 -26.69 -22.79
N GLY A 3 -21.12 -27.20 -23.88
CA GLY A 3 -19.73 -27.65 -23.96
C GLY A 3 -18.68 -26.60 -23.55
N ALA A 4 -18.99 -25.32 -23.66
CA ALA A 4 -18.15 -24.22 -23.17
C ALA A 4 -17.98 -24.22 -21.64
N THR A 5 -19.00 -24.62 -20.88
CA THR A 5 -18.97 -24.66 -19.41
C THR A 5 -18.10 -25.80 -18.88
N ILE A 6 -18.02 -26.91 -19.63
CA ILE A 6 -17.19 -28.08 -19.29
C ILE A 6 -15.71 -27.75 -19.52
N GLY A 7 -15.37 -27.08 -20.64
CA GLY A 7 -14.00 -26.67 -20.96
C GLY A 7 -13.38 -25.73 -19.90
N CYS A 8 -14.11 -24.70 -19.47
CA CYS A 8 -13.64 -23.80 -18.41
C CYS A 8 -13.45 -24.51 -17.07
N SER A 9 -14.35 -25.44 -16.72
CA SER A 9 -14.25 -26.24 -15.49
C SER A 9 -12.98 -27.12 -15.47
N ILE A 10 -12.65 -27.75 -16.60
CA ILE A 10 -11.45 -28.59 -16.73
C ILE A 10 -10.18 -27.74 -16.59
N PHE A 11 -10.15 -26.56 -17.21
CA PHE A 11 -9.01 -25.66 -17.15
C PHE A 11 -8.63 -25.28 -15.71
N PHE A 12 -9.60 -24.87 -14.88
CA PHE A 12 -9.35 -24.45 -13.49
C PHE A 12 -9.09 -25.62 -12.51
N ARG A 13 -9.37 -26.86 -12.92
CA ARG A 13 -9.16 -28.07 -12.10
C ARG A 13 -7.95 -28.89 -12.55
N ALA A 14 -7.30 -28.52 -13.65
CA ALA A 14 -6.11 -29.19 -14.12
C ALA A 14 -4.95 -28.99 -13.13
N GLY A 15 -4.23 -30.07 -12.80
CA GLY A 15 -3.07 -29.99 -11.90
C GLY A 15 -1.92 -29.12 -12.44
N SER A 16 -1.92 -28.80 -13.73
CA SER A 16 -0.99 -27.86 -14.36
C SER A 16 -1.36 -26.39 -14.16
N TYR A 17 -2.60 -26.09 -13.73
CA TYR A 17 -3.05 -24.73 -13.47
C TYR A 17 -2.48 -24.21 -12.15
N HIS A 18 -1.53 -23.28 -12.25
CA HIS A 18 -0.93 -22.60 -11.11
C HIS A 18 -1.11 -21.09 -11.23
N PRO A 19 -1.90 -20.44 -10.34
CA PRO A 19 -2.12 -18.99 -10.39
C PRO A 19 -0.83 -18.17 -10.40
N GLU A 20 0.22 -18.61 -9.69
CA GLU A 20 1.51 -17.93 -9.68
C GLU A 20 2.21 -17.94 -11.05
N ARG A 21 2.13 -19.05 -11.78
CA ARG A 21 2.72 -19.13 -13.13
C ARG A 21 1.97 -18.27 -14.12
N LEU A 22 0.64 -18.20 -14.00
CA LEU A 22 -0.18 -17.31 -14.82
C LEU A 22 0.16 -15.84 -14.56
N ARG A 23 0.25 -15.44 -13.28
CA ARG A 23 0.67 -14.10 -12.88
C ARG A 23 2.07 -13.76 -13.39
N ALA A 24 3.03 -14.64 -13.19
CA ALA A 24 4.40 -14.44 -13.69
C ALA A 24 4.45 -14.28 -15.21
N SER A 25 3.66 -15.07 -15.95
CA SER A 25 3.55 -14.96 -17.40
C SER A 25 2.91 -13.63 -17.82
N TRP A 26 1.87 -13.19 -17.10
CA TRP A 26 1.25 -11.88 -17.28
C TRP A 26 2.26 -10.75 -17.04
N HIS A 27 2.99 -10.77 -15.93
CA HIS A 27 4.01 -9.74 -15.64
C HIS A 27 5.09 -9.70 -16.72
N ARG A 28 5.60 -10.87 -17.15
CA ARG A 28 6.61 -10.97 -18.22
C ARG A 28 6.12 -10.40 -19.54
N TRP A 29 4.82 -10.48 -19.81
CA TRP A 29 4.24 -9.88 -21.00
C TRP A 29 4.00 -8.37 -20.83
N VAL A 30 3.47 -7.93 -19.70
CA VAL A 30 3.14 -6.50 -19.47
C VAL A 30 4.38 -5.61 -19.40
N LEU A 31 5.38 -6.00 -18.61
CA LEU A 31 6.53 -5.15 -18.30
C LEU A 31 7.28 -4.62 -19.54
N PRO A 32 7.55 -5.42 -20.59
CA PRO A 32 8.20 -4.90 -21.80
C PRO A 32 7.28 -4.14 -22.76
N HIS A 33 5.96 -4.27 -22.66
CA HIS A 33 5.03 -3.70 -23.66
C HIS A 33 4.21 -2.51 -23.15
N ALA A 34 4.00 -2.39 -21.84
CA ALA A 34 3.21 -1.32 -21.28
C ALA A 34 4.04 -0.03 -21.12
N PRO A 35 3.43 1.16 -21.29
CA PRO A 35 4.08 2.44 -21.01
C PRO A 35 4.22 2.62 -19.50
N LEU A 36 5.29 2.08 -18.91
CA LEU A 36 5.47 2.04 -17.45
C LEU A 36 5.76 3.44 -16.88
N VAL A 37 5.14 3.78 -15.75
CA VAL A 37 5.54 4.96 -14.98
C VAL A 37 6.61 4.58 -13.96
N GLU A 38 7.79 5.18 -14.12
CA GLU A 38 8.94 4.99 -13.23
C GLU A 38 9.36 6.32 -12.60
N VAL A 39 9.59 6.33 -11.29
CA VAL A 39 10.02 7.50 -10.53
C VAL A 39 11.21 7.13 -9.66
N ALA A 40 12.33 7.81 -9.86
CA ALA A 40 13.59 7.56 -9.14
C ALA A 40 14.04 6.09 -9.18
N GLY A 41 13.98 5.47 -10.37
CA GLY A 41 14.41 4.08 -10.57
C GLY A 41 13.43 3.01 -10.08
N ARG A 42 12.19 3.39 -9.75
CA ARG A 42 11.17 2.51 -9.15
C ARG A 42 9.85 2.57 -9.90
N LEU A 43 9.25 1.42 -10.16
CA LEU A 43 7.91 1.35 -10.75
C LEU A 43 6.87 1.84 -9.75
N VAL A 44 5.83 2.52 -10.23
CA VAL A 44 4.72 2.95 -9.38
C VAL A 44 3.61 1.90 -9.40
N VAL A 45 3.32 1.36 -8.22
CA VAL A 45 2.33 0.30 -8.00
C VAL A 45 1.25 0.85 -7.07
N LEU A 46 -0.02 0.63 -7.42
CA LEU A 46 -1.18 1.02 -6.63
C LEU A 46 -1.75 -0.19 -5.91
N GLY A 47 -2.18 -0.04 -4.67
CA GLY A 47 -2.83 -1.08 -3.89
C GLY A 47 -4.10 -0.60 -3.21
N ASP A 48 -5.13 -1.44 -3.23
CA ASP A 48 -6.44 -1.14 -2.64
C ASP A 48 -7.15 -2.43 -2.18
N PRO A 49 -7.87 -2.42 -1.03
CA PRO A 49 -8.77 -3.49 -0.67
C PRO A 49 -10.15 -3.22 -1.29
N THR A 50 -10.68 -4.20 -2.02
CA THR A 50 -12.01 -4.10 -2.63
C THR A 50 -12.94 -5.13 -2.02
N HIS A 51 -14.09 -4.69 -1.52
CA HIS A 51 -15.15 -5.58 -1.09
C HIS A 51 -16.15 -5.82 -2.21
N VAL A 52 -16.51 -7.08 -2.45
CA VAL A 52 -17.47 -7.48 -3.47
C VAL A 52 -18.61 -8.23 -2.79
N VAL A 53 -19.83 -7.71 -2.89
CA VAL A 53 -21.04 -8.35 -2.36
C VAL A 53 -21.27 -9.67 -3.10
N LYS A 54 -21.60 -10.72 -2.34
CA LYS A 54 -21.87 -12.06 -2.86
C LYS A 54 -23.00 -12.70 -2.05
N ASP A 55 -24.03 -13.16 -2.76
CA ASP A 55 -25.19 -13.82 -2.14
C ASP A 55 -25.05 -15.35 -2.06
N GLY A 56 -24.01 -15.92 -2.67
CA GLY A 56 -23.80 -17.36 -2.74
C GLY A 56 -23.32 -17.97 -1.41
N GLY A 57 -24.15 -18.80 -0.78
CA GLY A 57 -23.86 -19.39 0.53
C GLY A 57 -22.71 -20.42 0.59
N ARG A 58 -22.20 -20.90 -0.55
CA ARG A 58 -21.08 -21.87 -0.65
C ARG A 58 -19.90 -21.36 -1.48
N MET A 59 -19.83 -20.06 -1.75
CA MET A 59 -18.71 -19.48 -2.49
C MET A 59 -17.48 -19.37 -1.57
N PRO A 60 -16.28 -19.83 -2.01
CA PRO A 60 -15.06 -19.68 -1.23
C PRO A 60 -14.76 -18.22 -0.90
N GLY A 61 -14.21 -17.95 0.28
CA GLY A 61 -13.82 -16.61 0.70
C GLY A 61 -14.98 -15.66 1.04
N VAL A 62 -16.23 -16.13 1.02
CA VAL A 62 -17.38 -15.31 1.44
C VAL A 62 -17.44 -15.26 2.96
N VAL A 63 -17.39 -14.04 3.49
CA VAL A 63 -17.48 -13.72 4.91
C VAL A 63 -18.52 -12.62 5.15
N SER A 64 -18.95 -12.46 6.40
CA SER A 64 -19.75 -11.30 6.79
C SER A 64 -18.80 -10.11 7.00
N LEU A 65 -18.94 -9.09 6.16
CA LEU A 65 -18.14 -7.88 6.18
C LEU A 65 -18.97 -6.74 6.79
N ARG A 66 -18.30 -5.90 7.58
CA ARG A 66 -18.88 -4.63 8.03
C ARG A 66 -18.58 -3.58 6.97
N GLU A 67 -19.57 -2.77 6.60
CA GLU A 67 -19.33 -1.63 5.73
C GLU A 67 -18.54 -0.58 6.51
N THR A 68 -17.33 -0.29 6.04
CA THR A 68 -16.44 0.72 6.63
C THR A 68 -16.29 1.94 5.74
N SER A 69 -16.92 1.95 4.56
CA SER A 69 -16.98 3.13 3.69
C SER A 69 -17.96 4.14 4.28
N GLU A 70 -17.47 5.36 4.55
CA GLU A 70 -18.30 6.50 4.99
C GLU A 70 -19.27 7.00 3.91
N THR A 71 -19.28 6.42 2.69
CA THR A 71 -19.87 7.06 1.50
C THR A 71 -21.06 6.37 0.83
N GLN A 72 -21.66 5.29 1.37
CA GLN A 72 -22.88 4.73 0.76
C GLN A 72 -23.89 4.16 1.75
N SER A 73 -25.17 4.36 1.42
CA SER A 73 -26.40 3.84 2.05
C SER A 73 -26.57 2.32 1.93
N LYS A 74 -25.57 1.56 2.35
CA LYS A 74 -25.59 0.09 2.42
C LYS A 74 -25.87 -0.37 3.85
N PRO A 75 -26.44 -1.57 4.04
CA PRO A 75 -26.63 -2.15 5.37
C PRO A 75 -25.28 -2.28 6.11
N ASP A 76 -25.29 -2.10 7.44
CA ASP A 76 -24.10 -2.12 8.31
C ASP A 76 -23.22 -3.36 8.11
N TYR A 77 -23.84 -4.47 7.69
CA TYR A 77 -23.18 -5.72 7.37
C TYR A 77 -23.71 -6.29 6.05
N PHE A 78 -22.81 -6.80 5.23
CA PHE A 78 -23.15 -7.55 4.03
C PHE A 78 -22.29 -8.81 3.92
N ARG A 79 -22.79 -9.82 3.19
CA ARG A 79 -21.98 -11.00 2.84
C ARG A 79 -21.23 -10.72 1.55
N GLY A 80 -19.94 -11.00 1.56
CA GLY A 80 -19.09 -10.69 0.42
C GLY A 80 -17.70 -11.27 0.54
N GLN A 81 -16.91 -11.01 -0.49
CA GLN A 81 -15.49 -11.34 -0.54
C GLN A 81 -14.68 -10.07 -0.33
N CYS A 82 -13.63 -10.17 0.48
CA CYS A 82 -12.61 -9.14 0.57
C CYS A 82 -11.45 -9.51 -0.37
N TRP A 83 -11.20 -8.65 -1.35
CA TRP A 83 -10.12 -8.79 -2.30
C TRP A 83 -9.03 -7.75 -2.02
N GLY A 84 -7.78 -8.12 -2.15
CA GLY A 84 -6.70 -7.16 -2.38
C GLY A 84 -6.43 -7.05 -3.87
N ALA A 85 -6.29 -5.84 -4.35
CA ALA A 85 -5.86 -5.55 -5.71
C ALA A 85 -4.51 -4.84 -5.68
N VAL A 86 -3.62 -5.26 -6.57
CA VAL A 86 -2.38 -4.55 -6.89
C VAL A 86 -2.34 -4.32 -8.39
N GLY A 87 -2.03 -3.09 -8.80
CA GLY A 87 -1.94 -2.68 -10.20
C GLY A 87 -0.73 -1.80 -10.47
N LEU A 88 -0.27 -1.80 -11.72
CA LEU A 88 0.84 -1.01 -12.19
C LEU A 88 0.33 0.30 -12.76
N LEU A 89 0.96 1.42 -12.39
CA LEU A 89 0.68 2.70 -13.02
C LEU A 89 1.32 2.73 -14.41
N VAL A 90 0.49 2.94 -15.43
CA VAL A 90 0.92 3.01 -16.83
C VAL A 90 0.41 4.29 -17.49
N GLY A 91 1.04 4.69 -18.59
CA GLY A 91 0.76 5.92 -19.32
C GLY A 91 1.75 7.02 -18.93
N SER A 92 1.22 8.17 -18.53
CA SER A 92 2.01 9.32 -18.05
C SER A 92 1.38 9.87 -16.77
N LEU A 93 2.08 10.73 -16.03
CA LEU A 93 1.50 11.35 -14.83
C LEU A 93 0.31 12.29 -15.12
N SER A 94 0.22 12.81 -16.36
CA SER A 94 -0.93 13.62 -16.81
C SER A 94 -2.09 12.78 -17.33
N ALA A 95 -1.82 11.56 -17.82
CA ALA A 95 -2.82 10.61 -18.31
C ALA A 95 -2.43 9.19 -17.85
N CYS A 96 -2.78 8.87 -16.61
CA CYS A 96 -2.40 7.62 -15.96
C CYS A 96 -3.55 6.62 -15.92
N PHE A 97 -3.21 5.35 -16.05
CA PHE A 97 -4.13 4.23 -15.93
C PHE A 97 -3.57 3.20 -14.97
N CYS A 98 -4.46 2.47 -14.29
CA CYS A 98 -4.08 1.34 -13.47
C CYS A 98 -4.22 0.06 -14.31
N LEU A 99 -3.11 -0.60 -14.59
CA LEU A 99 -3.07 -1.91 -15.24
C LEU A 99 -3.07 -3.00 -14.15
N PRO A 100 -4.13 -3.82 -14.01
CA PRO A 100 -4.21 -4.82 -12.94
C PRO A 100 -3.10 -5.87 -13.04
N LEU A 101 -2.36 -6.09 -11.95
CA LEU A 101 -1.33 -7.12 -11.86
C LEU A 101 -1.86 -8.38 -11.18
N SER A 102 -2.54 -8.22 -10.05
CA SER A 102 -3.09 -9.33 -9.29
C SER A 102 -4.28 -8.90 -8.45
N LEU A 103 -5.27 -9.79 -8.37
CA LEU A 103 -6.35 -9.74 -7.39
C LEU A 103 -6.33 -11.02 -6.57
N GLN A 104 -6.40 -10.93 -5.24
CA GLN A 104 -6.37 -12.08 -4.34
C GLN A 104 -7.42 -11.95 -3.24
N LEU A 105 -8.03 -13.06 -2.86
CA LEU A 105 -8.89 -13.11 -1.68
C LEU A 105 -8.05 -12.87 -0.43
N HIS A 106 -8.48 -11.97 0.44
CA HIS A 106 -7.75 -11.59 1.66
C HIS A 106 -8.42 -12.07 2.95
N GLN A 107 -9.65 -12.60 2.87
CA GLN A 107 -10.39 -13.15 4.00
C GLN A 107 -11.15 -14.43 3.62
N GLY A 108 -11.71 -15.09 4.64
CA GLY A 108 -12.55 -16.27 4.46
C GLY A 108 -11.77 -17.58 4.33
N PHE A 109 -10.57 -17.63 4.89
CA PHE A 109 -9.68 -18.80 4.89
C PHE A 109 -9.74 -19.64 6.17
N ARG A 110 -10.66 -19.32 7.10
CA ARG A 110 -10.83 -20.06 8.36
C ARG A 110 -11.01 -21.58 8.16
N HIS A 111 -11.68 -21.98 7.08
CA HIS A 111 -11.89 -23.38 6.71
C HIS A 111 -10.60 -24.10 6.25
N LEU A 112 -9.55 -23.35 5.91
CA LEU A 112 -8.21 -23.84 5.58
C LEU A 112 -7.25 -23.80 6.78
N GLY A 113 -7.75 -23.48 7.98
CA GLY A 113 -6.91 -23.36 9.18
C GLY A 113 -6.09 -22.07 9.27
N GLU A 114 -6.28 -21.11 8.35
CA GLU A 114 -5.72 -19.77 8.52
C GLU A 114 -6.55 -19.02 9.58
N GLU A 115 -6.03 -18.89 10.79
CA GLU A 115 -6.70 -18.15 11.86
C GLU A 115 -6.84 -16.67 11.48
N ASP A 116 -8.05 -16.15 11.34
CA ASP A 116 -8.30 -14.72 11.26
C ASP A 116 -7.84 -14.05 12.57
N THR A 117 -6.74 -13.29 12.52
CA THR A 117 -6.21 -12.58 13.69
C THR A 117 -7.23 -11.58 14.23
N HIS A 118 -7.06 -11.20 15.51
CA HIS A 118 -7.96 -10.29 16.22
C HIS A 118 -8.16 -8.92 15.54
N ASP A 119 -7.24 -8.51 14.67
CA ASP A 119 -7.38 -7.33 13.80
C ASP A 119 -7.28 -7.73 12.31
N PRO A 120 -8.42 -7.88 11.61
CA PRO A 120 -8.46 -8.19 10.19
C PRO A 120 -7.84 -7.09 9.32
N ALA A 121 -7.92 -5.82 9.75
CA ALA A 121 -7.40 -4.68 9.00
C ALA A 121 -5.88 -4.72 8.89
N LEU A 122 -5.19 -5.15 9.96
CA LEU A 122 -3.74 -5.36 9.93
C LEU A 122 -3.33 -6.46 8.94
N LYS A 123 -4.14 -7.50 8.75
CA LYS A 123 -3.92 -8.54 7.72
C LYS A 123 -4.21 -8.04 6.31
N LEU A 124 -5.29 -7.30 6.11
CA LEU A 124 -5.60 -6.72 4.81
C LEU A 124 -4.45 -5.81 4.36
N GLY A 125 -3.99 -4.97 5.30
CA GLY A 125 -2.87 -4.07 5.13
C GLY A 125 -1.60 -4.78 4.67
N THR A 126 -1.20 -5.82 5.39
CA THR A 126 0.03 -6.56 5.10
C THR A 126 -0.08 -7.47 3.87
N ARG A 127 -1.26 -8.01 3.54
CA ARG A 127 -1.45 -8.86 2.35
C ARG A 127 -1.25 -8.07 1.05
N VAL A 128 -1.73 -6.81 0.96
CA VAL A 128 -1.46 -5.96 -0.22
C VAL A 128 0.04 -5.69 -0.36
N VAL A 129 0.74 -5.40 0.75
CA VAL A 129 2.19 -5.22 0.75
C VAL A 129 2.91 -6.51 0.33
N GLN A 130 2.44 -7.67 0.80
CA GLN A 130 2.99 -8.98 0.40
C GLN A 130 2.82 -9.21 -1.10
N MET A 131 1.67 -8.86 -1.68
CA MET A 131 1.45 -8.93 -3.13
C MET A 131 2.44 -8.04 -3.89
N ALA A 132 2.67 -6.81 -3.42
CA ALA A 132 3.63 -5.90 -4.02
C ALA A 132 5.08 -6.39 -3.88
N LEU A 133 5.46 -6.95 -2.72
CA LEU A 133 6.77 -7.59 -2.50
C LEU A 133 6.97 -8.77 -3.44
N SER A 134 5.98 -9.65 -3.58
CA SER A 134 6.04 -10.79 -4.50
C SER A 134 6.20 -10.35 -5.95
N PHE A 135 5.50 -9.28 -6.36
CA PHE A 135 5.68 -8.67 -7.68
C PHE A 135 7.10 -8.10 -7.85
N ALA A 136 7.57 -7.31 -6.87
CA ALA A 136 8.88 -6.66 -6.93
C ALA A 136 10.03 -7.69 -7.00
N LEU A 137 9.97 -8.72 -6.14
CA LEU A 137 10.94 -9.83 -6.12
C LEU A 137 10.87 -10.68 -7.39
N GLY A 138 9.67 -11.08 -7.81
CA GLY A 138 9.49 -11.97 -8.95
C GLY A 138 9.91 -11.36 -10.29
N ASN A 139 10.04 -10.03 -10.35
CA ASN A 139 10.45 -9.31 -11.56
C ASN A 139 11.78 -8.57 -11.39
N ASP A 140 12.43 -8.65 -10.23
CA ASP A 140 13.62 -7.86 -9.87
C ASP A 140 13.46 -6.36 -10.15
N ARG A 141 12.32 -5.81 -9.72
CA ARG A 141 11.99 -4.39 -9.88
C ARG A 141 11.66 -3.75 -8.54
N PRO A 142 12.40 -2.72 -8.10
CA PRO A 142 12.01 -1.95 -6.93
C PRO A 142 10.78 -1.10 -7.24
N VAL A 143 9.92 -0.88 -6.24
CA VAL A 143 8.62 -0.23 -6.44
C VAL A 143 8.31 0.83 -5.39
N TRP A 144 7.56 1.85 -5.82
CA TRP A 144 6.72 2.68 -4.96
C TRP A 144 5.36 2.01 -4.85
N LEU A 145 4.93 1.66 -3.64
CA LEU A 145 3.59 1.16 -3.36
C LEU A 145 2.75 2.30 -2.79
N VAL A 146 1.80 2.79 -3.59
CA VAL A 146 0.87 3.86 -3.21
C VAL A 146 -0.40 3.22 -2.63
N LEU A 147 -0.74 3.63 -1.41
CA LEU A 147 -1.85 3.09 -0.62
C LEU A 147 -2.66 4.23 -0.01
N ASP A 148 -3.93 3.96 0.30
CA ASP A 148 -4.78 4.91 1.02
C ASP A 148 -4.34 5.10 2.49
N ALA A 149 -5.03 5.99 3.22
CA ALA A 149 -4.73 6.29 4.63
C ALA A 149 -4.99 5.12 5.59
N PHE A 150 -5.82 4.14 5.21
CA PHE A 150 -6.09 2.96 6.04
C PHE A 150 -4.82 2.13 6.23
N PHE A 151 -3.94 2.08 5.22
CA PHE A 151 -2.65 1.37 5.29
C PHE A 151 -1.56 2.08 6.07
N ALA A 152 -1.78 3.28 6.62
CA ALA A 152 -0.78 4.04 7.36
C ALA A 152 -0.42 3.42 8.73
N THR A 153 -0.15 2.11 8.82
CA THR A 153 0.08 1.36 10.07
C THR A 153 1.52 0.87 10.18
N ALA A 154 1.99 0.65 11.41
CA ALA A 154 3.37 0.21 11.63
C ALA A 154 3.69 -1.17 11.01
N SER A 155 2.71 -2.09 10.95
CA SER A 155 2.89 -3.41 10.32
C SER A 155 3.14 -3.30 8.81
N VAL A 156 2.42 -2.42 8.11
CA VAL A 156 2.62 -2.13 6.68
C VAL A 156 4.04 -1.64 6.42
N PHE A 157 4.50 -0.62 7.16
CA PHE A 157 5.86 -0.11 6.99
C PHE A 157 6.94 -1.13 7.38
N ARG A 158 6.73 -1.93 8.44
CA ARG A 158 7.67 -3.00 8.82
C ARG A 158 7.79 -4.04 7.71
N LEU A 159 6.66 -4.47 7.14
CA LEU A 159 6.67 -5.47 6.07
C LEU A 159 7.30 -4.92 4.79
N ALA A 160 6.98 -3.69 4.37
CA ALA A 160 7.61 -3.09 3.20
C ALA A 160 9.13 -2.98 3.32
N ARG A 161 9.63 -2.75 4.55
CA ARG A 161 11.06 -2.68 4.87
C ARG A 161 11.75 -4.04 5.03
N SER A 162 11.03 -5.17 4.93
CA SER A 162 11.60 -6.49 5.20
C SER A 162 12.57 -6.97 4.11
N VAL A 163 12.47 -6.41 2.90
CA VAL A 163 13.31 -6.77 1.75
C VAL A 163 14.11 -5.55 1.32
N TRP A 164 15.42 -5.72 1.19
CA TRP A 164 16.37 -4.66 0.85
C TRP A 164 16.88 -4.80 -0.58
N SER A 165 16.89 -3.71 -1.34
CA SER A 165 17.56 -3.62 -2.63
C SER A 165 19.01 -3.20 -2.40
N VAL A 166 19.95 -4.07 -2.77
CA VAL A 166 21.39 -3.76 -2.69
C VAL A 166 21.77 -2.62 -3.63
N ALA A 167 21.24 -2.64 -4.86
CA ALA A 167 21.53 -1.63 -5.89
C ALA A 167 21.09 -0.22 -5.48
N LEU A 168 19.91 -0.10 -4.85
CA LEU A 168 19.38 1.20 -4.40
C LEU A 168 19.78 1.57 -2.98
N GLN A 169 20.42 0.68 -2.22
CA GLN A 169 20.68 0.84 -0.78
C GLN A 169 19.44 1.32 0.00
N GLN A 170 18.29 0.72 -0.31
CA GLN A 170 16.99 1.09 0.23
C GLN A 170 16.06 -0.12 0.23
N PRO A 171 14.91 -0.08 0.93
CA PRO A 171 13.88 -1.11 0.81
C PRO A 171 13.46 -1.32 -0.65
N LEU A 172 13.22 -2.58 -1.03
CA LEU A 172 12.77 -2.94 -2.37
C LEU A 172 11.38 -2.34 -2.66
N VAL A 173 10.50 -2.36 -1.65
CA VAL A 173 9.19 -1.70 -1.67
C VAL A 173 9.24 -0.47 -0.76
N GLN A 174 8.97 0.70 -1.30
CA GLN A 174 8.75 1.92 -0.52
C GLN A 174 7.27 2.29 -0.53
N VAL A 175 6.68 2.53 0.64
CA VAL A 175 5.24 2.82 0.76
C VAL A 175 5.01 4.33 0.81
N ILE A 176 4.07 4.80 -0.01
CA ILE A 176 3.50 6.15 0.06
C ILE A 176 2.04 6.00 0.48
N THR A 177 1.67 6.65 1.58
CA THR A 177 0.31 6.60 2.12
C THR A 177 0.01 7.92 2.82
N ARG A 178 -1.26 8.30 2.83
CA ARG A 178 -1.72 9.49 3.54
C ARG A 178 -1.67 9.25 5.05
N ALA A 179 -1.00 10.14 5.78
CA ALA A 179 -1.00 10.11 7.24
C ALA A 179 -2.39 10.42 7.82
N LYS A 180 -2.74 9.83 8.97
CA LYS A 180 -4.01 10.12 9.65
C LYS A 180 -3.91 11.43 10.43
N LYS A 181 -5.02 12.15 10.53
CA LYS A 181 -5.10 13.48 11.18
C LYS A 181 -4.61 13.49 12.63
N ASN A 182 -4.85 12.42 13.38
CA ASN A 182 -4.48 12.29 14.79
C ASN A 182 -3.05 11.80 15.01
N TYR A 183 -2.22 11.69 13.96
CA TYR A 183 -0.86 11.18 14.11
C TYR A 183 0.04 12.17 14.83
N VAL A 184 0.95 11.60 15.61
CA VAL A 184 1.98 12.32 16.34
C VAL A 184 3.33 11.72 15.94
N ALA A 185 4.25 12.58 15.55
CA ALA A 185 5.65 12.23 15.34
C ALA A 185 6.55 13.05 16.27
N TYR A 186 7.83 12.74 16.24
CA TYR A 186 8.83 13.37 17.09
C TYR A 186 10.03 13.79 16.27
N PHE A 187 10.55 14.98 16.52
CA PHE A 187 11.86 15.35 16.01
C PHE A 187 12.94 14.41 16.57
N PRO A 188 14.07 14.21 15.88
CA PRO A 188 15.22 13.52 16.45
C PRO A 188 15.62 14.15 17.79
N ALA A 189 15.87 13.32 18.81
CA ALA A 189 16.35 13.86 20.08
C ALA A 189 17.75 14.49 19.91
N PRO A 190 18.04 15.61 20.59
CA PRO A 190 19.36 16.20 20.55
C PRO A 190 20.42 15.22 21.10
N PRO A 191 21.67 15.33 20.64
CA PRO A 191 22.76 14.49 21.13
C PRO A 191 22.92 14.67 22.65
N LYS A 192 23.27 13.58 23.34
CA LYS A 192 23.52 13.64 24.78
C LYS A 192 24.71 14.56 25.09
N PRO A 193 24.65 15.31 26.21
CA PRO A 193 25.82 15.98 26.73
C PRO A 193 26.94 14.97 27.05
N PRO A 194 28.22 15.35 26.86
CA PRO A 194 29.35 14.51 27.22
C PRO A 194 29.28 14.04 28.68
N GLY A 195 29.68 12.80 28.94
CA GLY A 195 29.83 12.25 30.30
C GLY A 195 28.56 11.71 30.97
N LYS A 196 27.36 11.83 30.37
CA LYS A 196 26.13 11.24 30.94
C LYS A 196 25.94 9.78 30.51
N ARG A 197 25.83 8.88 31.50
CA ARG A 197 25.60 7.43 31.30
C ARG A 197 24.18 7.12 30.75
N GLY A 198 24.02 5.94 30.15
CA GLY A 198 22.75 5.36 29.68
C GLY A 198 22.46 5.49 28.18
N ARG A 199 21.36 4.90 27.68
CA ARG A 199 20.97 4.88 26.25
C ARG A 199 20.58 6.27 25.72
N GLN A 200 21.05 6.63 24.52
CA GLN A 200 20.66 7.87 23.82
C GLN A 200 19.14 7.92 23.62
N ARG A 201 18.52 9.07 23.91
CA ARG A 201 17.09 9.26 23.60
C ARG A 201 16.93 9.32 22.09
N GLN A 202 15.88 8.70 21.56
CA GLN A 202 15.58 8.74 20.12
C GLN A 202 14.54 9.82 19.78
N TYR A 203 13.55 10.00 20.67
CA TYR A 203 12.43 10.92 20.49
C TYR A 203 12.71 12.26 21.19
N GLY A 204 12.73 13.33 20.40
CA GLY A 204 12.84 14.71 20.85
C GLY A 204 11.48 15.39 21.02
N MET A 205 11.34 16.59 20.48
CA MET A 205 10.10 17.37 20.55
C MET A 205 8.94 16.65 19.86
N LYS A 206 7.79 16.60 20.54
CA LYS A 206 6.53 16.05 20.01
C LYS A 206 5.94 17.03 18.99
N LEU A 207 5.46 16.50 17.87
CA LEU A 207 4.69 17.23 16.86
C LEU A 207 3.41 16.47 16.55
N VAL A 208 2.25 17.09 16.77
CA VAL A 208 1.00 16.58 16.19
C VAL A 208 1.01 16.96 14.72
N LEU A 209 0.90 15.97 13.82
CA LEU A 209 1.17 16.22 12.40
C LEU A 209 0.21 17.26 11.81
N TRP A 210 -1.03 17.32 12.29
CA TRP A 210 -2.02 18.27 11.79
C TRP A 210 -1.72 19.73 12.17
N GLU A 211 -1.13 19.97 13.34
CA GLU A 211 -0.76 21.32 13.82
C GLU A 211 0.36 21.95 12.99
N ALA A 212 1.12 21.15 12.22
CA ALA A 212 2.16 21.69 11.37
C ALA A 212 1.62 22.60 10.24
N PHE A 213 0.35 22.46 9.87
CA PHE A 213 -0.29 23.37 8.90
C PHE A 213 -0.51 24.78 9.46
N ASP A 214 -0.44 24.97 10.78
CA ASP A 214 -0.58 26.29 11.42
C ASP A 214 0.74 27.11 11.37
N HIS A 215 1.82 26.51 10.87
CA HIS A 215 3.16 27.10 10.80
C HIS A 215 3.63 27.27 9.36
N ASP A 216 3.10 28.29 8.69
CA ASP A 216 3.40 28.59 7.28
C ASP A 216 4.90 28.81 6.99
N ASP A 217 5.66 29.32 7.96
CA ASP A 217 7.08 29.64 7.82
C ASP A 217 7.98 28.43 7.47
N PHE A 218 7.50 27.20 7.71
CA PHE A 218 8.26 25.98 7.40
C PHE A 218 7.97 25.43 5.99
N PHE A 219 7.03 26.02 5.26
CA PHE A 219 6.69 25.61 3.92
C PHE A 219 7.52 26.36 2.88
N ARG A 220 7.88 25.66 1.81
CA ARG A 220 8.49 26.25 0.61
C ARG A 220 7.51 26.21 -0.54
N ASP A 221 7.44 27.28 -1.31
CA ASP A 221 6.71 27.31 -2.57
C ASP A 221 7.42 26.45 -3.62
N VAL A 222 6.67 25.57 -4.26
CA VAL A 222 7.13 24.70 -5.33
C VAL A 222 6.09 24.67 -6.43
N THR A 223 6.51 24.93 -7.66
CA THR A 223 5.66 24.77 -8.83
C THR A 223 5.64 23.29 -9.24
N LEU A 224 4.45 22.70 -9.26
CA LEU A 224 4.24 21.29 -9.64
C LEU A 224 3.26 21.20 -10.80
N CYS A 225 3.49 20.25 -11.70
CA CYS A 225 2.49 19.88 -12.71
C CYS A 225 1.56 18.81 -12.12
N ILE A 226 0.32 19.19 -11.81
CA ILE A 226 -0.71 18.33 -11.23
C ILE A 226 -1.85 18.20 -12.24
N TYR A 227 -2.16 16.98 -12.67
CA TYR A 227 -3.18 16.71 -13.70
C TYR A 227 -3.02 17.54 -14.98
N GLY A 228 -1.77 17.77 -15.41
CA GLY A 228 -1.46 18.54 -16.61
C GLY A 228 -1.55 20.06 -16.46
N LYS A 229 -1.76 20.56 -15.24
CA LYS A 229 -1.79 21.99 -14.93
C LYS A 229 -0.62 22.35 -14.01
N GLU A 230 0.01 23.48 -14.28
CA GLU A 230 0.97 24.05 -13.34
C GLU A 230 0.23 24.65 -12.15
N GLU A 231 0.54 24.16 -10.96
CA GLU A 231 -0.04 24.56 -9.70
C GLU A 231 1.09 25.00 -8.76
N GLN A 232 0.89 26.11 -8.04
CA GLN A 232 1.79 26.52 -6.98
C GLN A 232 1.41 25.78 -5.71
N VAL A 233 2.32 24.95 -5.19
CA VAL A 233 2.08 24.13 -4.00
C VAL A 233 3.10 24.48 -2.93
N ARG A 234 2.62 24.72 -1.71
CA ARG A 234 3.48 24.88 -0.55
C ARG A 234 3.79 23.53 0.06
N LEU A 235 5.07 23.18 0.16
CA LEU A 235 5.54 21.88 0.62
C LEU A 235 6.45 21.98 1.86
N MET A 236 6.31 21.02 2.77
CA MET A 236 7.25 20.80 3.88
C MET A 236 7.53 19.29 3.99
N SER A 237 8.79 18.86 4.13
CA SER A 237 9.14 17.42 4.08
C SER A 237 10.19 16.93 5.09
N PRO A 238 10.00 17.09 6.41
CA PRO A 238 10.95 16.64 7.42
C PRO A 238 10.96 15.12 7.62
N ILE A 239 12.11 14.61 8.08
CA ILE A 239 12.25 13.25 8.58
C ILE A 239 11.97 13.26 10.09
N LEU A 240 10.92 12.55 10.52
CA LEU A 240 10.50 12.50 11.93
C LEU A 240 10.38 11.05 12.41
N TRP A 241 10.60 10.85 13.71
CA TRP A 241 10.41 9.57 14.38
C TRP A 241 8.93 9.32 14.64
N TRP A 242 8.44 8.16 14.19
CA TRP A 242 7.06 7.75 14.44
C TRP A 242 7.03 6.59 15.42
N LYS A 243 6.53 6.84 16.64
CA LYS A 243 6.54 5.87 17.75
C LYS A 243 5.96 4.49 17.41
N PRO A 244 4.82 4.36 16.71
CA PRO A 244 4.26 3.05 16.36
C PRO A 244 5.21 2.15 15.56
N LEU A 245 6.02 2.76 14.67
CA LEU A 245 7.04 2.06 13.90
C LEU A 245 8.37 1.95 14.67
N GLY A 246 8.66 2.90 15.55
CA GLY A 246 9.91 2.98 16.30
C GLY A 246 11.12 3.34 15.43
N GLN A 247 10.88 3.94 14.26
CA GLN A 247 11.89 4.32 13.27
C GLN A 247 11.49 5.65 12.61
N PRO A 248 12.43 6.36 11.96
CA PRO A 248 12.11 7.56 11.20
C PRO A 248 11.31 7.25 9.93
N LEU A 249 10.44 8.20 9.57
CA LEU A 249 9.71 8.30 8.31
C LEU A 249 9.88 9.71 7.75
N GLN A 250 9.87 9.82 6.43
CA GLN A 250 9.71 11.12 5.77
C GLN A 250 8.22 11.45 5.77
N PHE A 251 7.86 12.54 6.42
CA PHE A 251 6.50 13.08 6.37
C PHE A 251 6.49 14.24 5.38
N VAL A 252 5.44 14.34 4.58
CA VAL A 252 5.28 15.39 3.57
C VAL A 252 3.94 16.06 3.81
N TRP A 253 3.98 17.38 3.96
CA TRP A 253 2.83 18.25 3.98
C TRP A 253 2.78 19.00 2.66
N ALA A 254 1.57 19.14 2.14
CA ALA A 254 1.29 19.88 0.93
C ALA A 254 0.04 20.73 1.16
N VAL A 255 0.14 22.01 0.82
CA VAL A 255 -0.98 22.93 0.74
C VAL A 255 -1.09 23.33 -0.73
N THR A 256 -2.17 22.89 -1.37
CA THR A 256 -2.56 23.35 -2.70
C THR A 256 -3.39 24.64 -2.56
N PRO A 257 -3.48 25.47 -3.62
CA PRO A 257 -4.38 26.61 -3.62
C PRO A 257 -5.85 26.20 -3.46
#